data_AF-A0A2Z5FZS1-F1
#
_entry.id   AF-A0A2Z5FZS1-F1
#
_cell.length_a   1.000
_cell.length_b   1.000
_cell.length_c   1.000
_cell.angle_alpha   90.00
_cell.angle_beta   90.00
_cell.angle_gamma   90.00
#
_symmetry.space_group_name_H-M   'P 1'
#
loop_
_entity.id
_entity.type
_entity.pdbx_description
1 polymer ?
#
loop_
_entity_poly.entity_id
_entity_poly.type
_entity_poly.pdbx_seq_one_letter_code
_entity_poly.pdbx_strand_id
1 'polypeptide(L)' 'MAEHRRARTASITRRIQKAVSTGELQAETDATALGELYAAALHGISVQARDGAKRKRLMAMTPLLVSLMQSNLAH' A
#
# COMPACT_ATOMS: atom_id res chain seq x y z
N MET A 1 -9.45 16.64 6.75
CA MET A 1 -8.60 16.04 5.68
C MET A 1 -7.42 15.23 6.20
N ALA A 2 -6.58 15.76 7.11
CA ALA A 2 -5.46 15.01 7.69
C ALA A 2 -5.90 13.76 8.48
N GLU A 3 -7.04 13.82 9.15
CA GLU A 3 -7.59 12.69 9.93
C GLU A 3 -8.06 11.52 9.06
N HIS A 4 -8.76 11.78 7.95
CA HIS A 4 -9.12 10.74 6.98
C HIS A 4 -7.90 10.12 6.27
N ARG A 5 -6.78 10.84 6.16
CA ARG A 5 -5.53 10.26 5.69
C ARG A 5 -4.93 9.34 6.75
N ARG A 6 -4.81 9.83 7.99
CA ARG A 6 -4.31 9.03 9.13
C ARG A 6 -5.12 7.76 9.36
N ALA A 7 -6.45 7.83 9.31
CA ALA A 7 -7.31 6.67 9.47
C ALA A 7 -7.13 5.62 8.37
N ARG A 8 -6.95 6.06 7.11
CA ARG A 8 -6.65 5.15 5.98
C ARG A 8 -5.29 4.49 6.13
N THR A 9 -4.24 5.25 6.43
CA THR A 9 -2.90 4.72 6.68
C THR A 9 -2.93 3.71 7.83
N ALA A 10 -3.64 4.02 8.92
CA ALA A 10 -3.77 3.11 10.05
C ALA A 10 -4.49 1.80 9.69
N SER A 11 -5.51 1.84 8.83
CA SER A 11 -6.20 0.64 8.35
C SER A 11 -5.28 -0.27 7.50
N ILE A 12 -4.54 0.31 6.56
CA ILE A 12 -3.60 -0.42 5.70
C ILE A 12 -2.48 -1.04 6.54
N THR A 13 -1.87 -0.23 7.42
CA THR A 13 -0.80 -0.67 8.31
C THR A 13 -1.25 -1.82 9.20
N ARG A 14 -2.44 -1.73 9.80
CA ARG A 14 -2.99 -2.83 10.61
C ARG A 14 -3.19 -4.12 9.82
N ARG A 15 -3.62 -4.04 8.56
CA ARG A 15 -3.78 -5.24 7.72
C ARG A 15 -2.44 -5.91 7.42
N ILE A 16 -1.39 -5.12 7.19
CA ILE A 16 -0.04 -5.62 6.93
C ILE A 16 0.57 -6.21 8.20
N GLN A 17 0.42 -5.54 9.35
CA GLN A 17 0.82 -6.09 10.65
C GLN A 17 0.15 -7.43 10.92
N LYS A 18 -1.15 -7.55 10.61
CA LYS A 18 -1.85 -8.82 10.68
C LYS A 18 -1.22 -9.87 9.77
N ALA A 19 -0.91 -9.52 8.52
CA ALA A 19 -0.29 -10.44 7.55
C ALA A 19 1.08 -10.96 8.02
N VAL A 20 1.90 -10.13 8.65
CA VAL A 20 3.14 -10.57 9.29
C VAL A 20 2.85 -11.51 10.46
N SER A 21 1.91 -11.13 11.34
CA SER A 21 1.56 -11.95 12.51
C SER A 21 0.95 -13.33 12.16
N THR A 22 0.28 -13.44 11.01
CA THR A 22 -0.31 -14.69 10.52
C THR A 22 0.63 -15.50 9.64
N GLY A 23 1.86 -15.01 9.40
CA GLY A 23 2.83 -15.66 8.52
C GLY A 23 2.48 -15.60 7.03
N GLU A 24 1.57 -14.70 6.61
CA GLU A 24 1.34 -14.42 5.19
C GLU A 24 2.51 -13.62 4.59
N LEU A 25 3.13 -12.75 5.38
CA LEU A 25 4.34 -12.01 5.04
C LEU A 25 5.52 -12.49 5.87
N GLN A 26 6.72 -12.28 5.32
CA GLN A 26 8.01 -12.48 5.96
C GLN A 26 8.06 -11.80 7.34
N ALA A 27 8.63 -12.47 8.34
CA ALA A 27 8.68 -11.98 9.72
C ALA A 27 9.52 -10.70 9.88
N GLU A 28 10.52 -10.52 9.00
CA GLU A 28 11.39 -9.37 8.88
C GLU A 28 10.76 -8.17 8.17
N THR A 29 9.53 -8.32 7.63
CA THR A 29 8.82 -7.22 6.96
C THR A 29 8.55 -6.10 7.96
N ASP A 30 9.06 -4.90 7.69
CA ASP A 30 8.62 -3.69 8.40
C ASP A 30 7.20 -3.32 7.98
N ALA A 31 6.23 -3.84 8.72
CA ALA A 31 4.81 -3.64 8.45
C ALA A 31 4.38 -2.17 8.49
N THR A 32 5.03 -1.35 9.30
CA THR A 32 4.73 0.08 9.42
C THR A 32 5.20 0.82 8.17
N ALA A 33 6.48 0.64 7.80
CA ALA A 33 7.04 1.27 6.61
C ALA A 33 6.29 0.84 5.33
N LEU A 34 5.96 -0.45 5.22
CA LEU A 34 5.19 -0.96 4.09
C LEU A 34 3.78 -0.35 4.07
N GLY A 35 3.11 -0.27 5.21
CA GLY A 35 1.79 0.36 5.33
C GLY A 35 1.75 1.83 4.93
N GLU A 36 2.75 2.60 5.35
CA GLU A 36 2.90 4.00 4.98
C GLU A 36 3.14 4.18 3.49
N LEU A 37 4.00 3.34 2.89
CA LEU A 37 4.26 3.35 1.46
C LEU A 37 3.00 3.08 0.64
N TYR A 38 2.23 2.03 0.97
CA TYR A 38 0.98 1.73 0.26
C TYR A 38 -0.06 2.84 0.44
N ALA A 39 -0.17 3.42 1.64
CA ALA A 39 -1.08 4.53 1.88
C ALA A 39 -0.71 5.76 1.03
N ALA A 40 0.58 6.09 0.94
CA ALA A 40 1.07 7.19 0.10
C ALA A 40 0.84 6.91 -1.39
N ALA A 41 1.15 5.70 -1.87
CA ALA A 41 0.98 5.31 -3.26
C ALA A 41 -0.49 5.34 -3.69
N LEU A 42 -1.39 4.74 -2.91
CA LEU A 42 -2.83 4.75 -3.18
C LEU A 42 -3.42 6.16 -3.12
N HIS A 43 -2.93 6.99 -2.20
CA HIS A 43 -3.31 8.40 -2.15
C HIS A 43 -2.87 9.15 -3.41
N GLY A 44 -1.62 8.98 -3.84
CA GLY A 44 -1.09 9.60 -5.06
C GLY A 44 -1.82 9.18 -6.33
N ILE A 45 -2.20 7.90 -6.44
CA ILE A 45 -3.05 7.40 -7.54
C ILE A 45 -4.43 8.09 -7.50
N SER A 46 -5.04 8.21 -6.32
CA SER A 46 -6.34 8.87 -6.17
C SER A 46 -6.30 10.36 -6.51
N VAL A 47 -5.21 11.07 -6.17
CA VAL A 47 -5.03 12.49 -6.52
C VAL A 47 -4.87 12.63 -8.03
N GLN A 48 -3.94 11.89 -8.65
CA GLN A 48 -3.74 11.94 -10.10
C GLN A 48 -5.01 11.58 -10.90
N ALA A 49 -5.84 10.66 -10.40
CA ALA A 49 -7.11 10.33 -11.01
C ALA A 49 -8.10 11.51 -11.00
N ARG A 50 -8.16 12.26 -9.90
CA ARG A 50 -9.00 13.47 -9.79
C ARG A 50 -8.49 14.59 -10.69
N ASP A 51 -7.19 14.67 -10.88
CA ASP A 51 -6.54 15.65 -11.76
C ASP A 51 -6.64 15.27 -13.25
N GLY A 52 -7.32 14.17 -13.59
CA GLY A 52 -7.59 13.78 -14.98
C GLY A 52 -6.49 12.96 -15.65
N ALA A 53 -5.57 12.35 -14.88
CA ALA A 53 -4.56 11.46 -15.45
C ALA A 53 -5.21 10.29 -16.20
N LYS A 54 -4.65 9.94 -17.38
CA LYS A 54 -5.15 8.83 -18.20
C LYS A 54 -5.11 7.51 -17.43
N ARG A 55 -6.20 6.73 -17.52
CA ARG A 55 -6.33 5.39 -16.89
C ARG A 55 -5.11 4.49 -17.14
N LYS A 56 -4.59 4.47 -18.38
CA LYS A 56 -3.40 3.67 -18.74
C LYS A 56 -2.19 4.00 -17.87
N ARG A 57 -1.97 5.28 -17.56
CA ARG A 57 -0.85 5.74 -16.72
C ARG A 57 -1.05 5.32 -15.27
N LEU A 58 -2.26 5.47 -14.73
CA LEU A 58 -2.57 5.06 -13.35
C LEU A 58 -2.43 3.55 -13.16
N MET A 59 -2.92 2.76 -14.13
CA MET A 59 -2.85 1.30 -14.09
C MET A 59 -1.43 0.76 -14.25
N ALA A 60 -0.51 1.51 -14.85
CA ALA A 60 0.89 1.11 -14.96
C ALA A 60 1.60 1.01 -13.61
N MET A 61 1.08 1.68 -12.57
CA MET A 61 1.66 1.63 -11.21
C MET A 61 1.24 0.38 -10.45
N THR A 62 0.07 -0.20 -10.74
CA THR A 62 -0.49 -1.34 -9.99
C THR A 62 0.43 -2.57 -10.01
N PRO A 63 0.99 -3.02 -11.15
CA PRO A 63 1.90 -4.17 -11.17
C PRO A 63 3.14 -3.98 -10.31
N LEU A 64 3.67 -2.76 -10.23
CA LEU A 64 4.84 -2.46 -9.39
C LEU A 64 4.50 -2.63 -7.90
N LEU A 65 3.33 -2.13 -7.49
CA LEU A 65 2.82 -2.34 -6.13
C LEU A 65 2.55 -3.81 -5.85
N VAL A 66 2.03 -4.59 -6.79
CA VAL A 66 1.81 -6.03 -6.59
C VAL A 66 3.13 -6.77 -6.44
N SER A 67 4.11 -6.49 -7.30
CA SER A 67 5.43 -7.11 -7.25
C SER A 67 6.16 -6.84 -5.92
N LEU A 68 6.03 -5.62 -5.38
CA LEU A 68 6.57 -5.29 -4.06
C LEU A 68 5.91 -6.09 -2.94
N MET A 69 4.58 -6.31 -2.99
CA MET A 69 3.92 -7.17 -1.99
C MET A 69 4.42 -8.60 -2.11
N GLN A 70 4.54 -9.10 -3.34
CA GLN A 70 4.97 -10.46 -3.63
C GLN A 70 6.37 -10.75 -3.12
N SER A 71 7.29 -9.79 -3.16
CA SER A 71 8.64 -9.96 -2.63
C SER A 71 8.71 -10.07 -1.10
N ASN A 72 7.62 -9.73 -0.39
CA ASN A 72 7.52 -9.82 1.07
C ASN A 72 6.67 -11.01 1.51
N LEU A 73 6.17 -11.85 0.61
CA LEU A 73 5.41 -13.05 0.96
C LEU A 73 6.30 -14.06 1.67
N ALA A 74 5.77 -14.74 2.68
CA ALA A 74 6.43 -15.90 3.26
C ALA A 74 6.51 -17.05 2.24
N HIS A 75 7.65 -17.76 2.22
CA HIS A 75 7.91 -18.91 1.35
C HIS A 75 7.65 -20.23 2.07
#